data_AF-A0A537PBC9-F1
#
_entry.id   AF-A0A537PBC9-F1
#
_cell.length_a   1.000
_cell.length_b   1.000
_cell.length_c   1.000
_cell.angle_alpha   90.00
_cell.angle_beta   90.00
_cell.angle_gamma   90.00
#
_symmetry.space_group_name_H-M   'P 1'
#
loop_
_entity.id
_entity.type
_entity.pdbx_description
1 polymer ?
#
loop_
_entity_poly.entity_id
_entity_poly.type
_entity_poly.pdbx_seq_one_letter_code
_entity_poly.pdbx_strand_id
1 'polypeptide(L)'
;NEEIVVRAAAASAIPLISAVGHETDTTLIDYASDRRAPTPTAAAEMAVPVRLDLVADLGNKSARLAGGLARLFDQRRLHLSGLARGLPDPGDLIGAATQRLDDRAERLRLAAESHFRA
;
A
#
# COMPACT_ATOMS: atom_id res chain seq x y z
N ASN A 1 -16.71 -49.09 -11.15
CA ASN A 1 -17.63 -48.41 -10.21
C ASN A 1 -17.49 -49.10 -8.86
N GLU A 2 -16.39 -48.82 -8.16
CA GLU A 2 -15.99 -49.57 -6.98
C GLU A 2 -16.32 -48.80 -5.71
N GLU A 3 -16.94 -49.47 -4.73
CA GLU A 3 -17.37 -48.85 -3.48
C GLU A 3 -16.20 -48.23 -2.71
N ILE A 4 -15.02 -48.87 -2.72
CA ILE A 4 -13.85 -48.39 -1.99
C ILE A 4 -13.40 -47.01 -2.46
N VAL A 5 -13.49 -46.73 -3.78
CA VAL A 5 -13.14 -45.44 -4.37
C VAL A 5 -14.14 -44.36 -3.95
N VAL A 6 -15.43 -44.69 -3.92
CA VAL A 6 -16.50 -43.78 -3.50
C VAL A 6 -16.37 -43.43 -2.02
N ARG A 7 -16.09 -44.42 -1.16
CA ARG A 7 -15.86 -44.21 0.28
C ARG A 7 -14.62 -43.36 0.53
N ALA A 8 -13.55 -43.59 -0.22
CA ALA A 8 -12.34 -42.78 -0.12
C ALA A 8 -12.61 -41.32 -0.52
N ALA A 9 -13.37 -41.10 -1.59
CA ALA A 9 -13.74 -39.76 -2.04
C ALA A 9 -14.64 -39.04 -1.04
N ALA A 10 -15.68 -39.70 -0.53
CA ALA A 10 -16.57 -39.15 0.49
C ALA A 10 -15.85 -38.82 1.80
N ALA A 11 -14.74 -39.49 2.11
CA ALA A 11 -13.91 -39.23 3.27
C ALA A 11 -12.78 -38.21 3.01
N SER A 12 -12.67 -37.66 1.79
CA SER A 12 -11.60 -36.73 1.43
C SER A 12 -11.76 -35.39 2.13
N ALA A 13 -10.67 -34.91 2.74
CA ALA A 13 -10.60 -33.54 3.27
C ALA A 13 -10.27 -32.50 2.19
N ILE A 14 -9.75 -32.94 1.03
CA ILE A 14 -9.45 -32.09 -0.11
C ILE A 14 -10.66 -32.13 -1.06
N PRO A 15 -11.19 -30.98 -1.50
CA PRO A 15 -12.30 -30.95 -2.46
C PRO A 15 -11.97 -31.70 -3.76
N LEU A 16 -12.92 -32.50 -4.23
CA LEU A 16 -12.78 -33.35 -5.40
C LEU A 16 -13.68 -32.90 -6.55
N ILE A 17 -13.14 -32.94 -7.76
CA ILE A 17 -13.89 -32.76 -9.00
C ILE A 17 -13.81 -34.08 -9.78
N SER A 18 -14.94 -34.75 -9.99
CA SER A 18 -14.97 -35.94 -10.84
C SER A 18 -14.91 -35.55 -12.32
N ALA A 19 -14.20 -36.35 -13.11
CA ALA A 19 -13.94 -36.04 -14.52
C ALA A 19 -13.80 -37.31 -15.39
N VAL A 20 -14.65 -38.31 -15.12
CA VAL A 20 -14.44 -39.70 -15.61
C VAL A 20 -15.10 -39.97 -16.97
N GLY A 21 -16.10 -39.19 -17.43
CA GLY A 21 -16.82 -39.52 -18.66
C GLY A 21 -17.68 -38.42 -19.28
N HIS A 22 -18.24 -38.71 -20.45
CA HIS A 22 -19.14 -37.84 -21.23
C HIS A 22 -20.48 -37.62 -20.48
N GLU A 23 -21.25 -36.60 -20.88
CA GLU A 23 -22.48 -36.20 -20.17
C GLU A 23 -23.48 -37.34 -19.88
N THR A 24 -23.47 -38.41 -20.70
CA THR A 24 -24.39 -39.55 -20.60
C THR A 24 -23.97 -40.64 -19.61
N ASP A 25 -22.70 -40.70 -19.22
CA ASP A 25 -22.18 -41.74 -18.32
C ASP A 25 -22.03 -41.15 -16.92
N THR A 26 -22.96 -41.47 -16.02
CA THR A 26 -22.86 -41.08 -14.60
C THR A 26 -22.28 -42.23 -13.79
N THR A 27 -21.26 -41.93 -12.98
CA THR A 27 -20.55 -42.89 -12.12
C THR A 27 -20.81 -42.59 -10.65
N LEU A 28 -20.62 -43.56 -9.74
CA LEU A 28 -20.90 -43.34 -8.31
C LEU A 28 -19.98 -42.27 -7.70
N ILE A 29 -18.79 -42.09 -8.26
CA ILE A 29 -17.85 -41.06 -7.82
C ILE A 29 -18.39 -39.64 -8.09
N ASP A 30 -19.21 -39.45 -9.13
CA ASP A 30 -19.82 -38.15 -9.45
C ASP A 30 -20.79 -37.67 -8.36
N TYR A 31 -21.35 -38.60 -7.58
CA TYR A 31 -22.22 -38.29 -6.45
C TYR A 31 -21.46 -38.09 -5.13
N ALA A 32 -20.23 -38.61 -5.04
CA ALA A 32 -19.41 -38.47 -3.85
C ALA A 32 -18.42 -37.30 -3.93
N SER A 33 -18.15 -36.76 -5.12
CA SER A 33 -17.31 -35.58 -5.32
C SER A 33 -18.07 -34.27 -5.11
N ASP A 34 -17.35 -33.20 -4.77
CA ASP A 34 -17.95 -31.86 -4.56
C ASP A 34 -18.46 -31.24 -5.86
N ARG A 35 -17.81 -31.58 -6.98
CA ARG A 35 -18.21 -31.16 -8.32
C ARG A 35 -18.05 -32.30 -9.31
N ARG A 36 -18.81 -32.19 -10.41
CA ARG A 36 -18.68 -33.01 -11.60
C ARG A 36 -18.27 -32.13 -12.77
N ALA A 37 -17.31 -32.60 -13.55
CA ALA A 37 -16.92 -32.04 -14.83
C ALA A 37 -17.03 -33.11 -15.93
N PRO A 38 -17.37 -32.74 -17.18
CA PRO A 38 -17.50 -33.68 -18.28
C PRO A 38 -16.15 -34.19 -18.83
N THR A 39 -15.04 -33.49 -18.55
CA THR A 39 -13.69 -33.88 -18.99
C THR A 39 -12.65 -33.47 -17.95
N PRO A 40 -11.47 -34.14 -17.91
CA PRO A 40 -10.36 -33.72 -17.05
C PRO A 40 -9.92 -32.27 -17.30
N THR A 41 -9.97 -31.79 -18.55
CA THR A 41 -9.68 -30.40 -18.90
C THR A 41 -10.69 -29.44 -18.28
N ALA A 42 -11.98 -29.74 -18.36
CA ALA A 42 -13.01 -28.91 -17.73
C ALA A 42 -12.87 -28.90 -16.19
N ALA A 43 -12.49 -30.03 -15.58
CA ALA A 43 -12.17 -30.05 -14.15
C ALA A 43 -10.99 -29.14 -13.80
N ALA A 44 -9.93 -29.16 -14.62
CA ALA A 44 -8.78 -28.28 -14.42
C ALA A 44 -9.18 -26.80 -14.55
N GLU A 45 -9.96 -26.44 -15.57
CA GLU A 45 -10.49 -25.08 -15.77
C GLU A 45 -11.37 -24.60 -14.61
N MET A 46 -12.13 -25.50 -13.96
CA MET A 46 -12.89 -25.17 -12.75
C MET A 46 -12.00 -24.97 -11.52
N ALA A 47 -10.88 -25.69 -11.44
CA ALA A 47 -10.00 -25.68 -10.28
C ALA A 47 -9.02 -24.50 -10.26
N VAL A 48 -8.68 -23.95 -11.44
CA VAL A 48 -7.65 -22.90 -11.55
C VAL A 48 -8.24 -21.56 -11.97
N PRO A 49 -7.78 -20.44 -11.38
CA PRO A 49 -8.18 -19.10 -11.81
C PRO A 49 -7.65 -18.78 -13.21
N VAL A 50 -8.38 -17.93 -13.94
CA VAL A 50 -7.98 -17.47 -15.28
C VAL A 50 -6.80 -16.50 -15.16
N ARG A 51 -5.71 -16.80 -15.88
CA ARG A 51 -4.46 -16.00 -15.83
C ARG A 51 -4.68 -14.52 -16.15
N LEU A 52 -5.52 -14.21 -17.15
CA LEU A 52 -5.78 -12.83 -17.56
C LEU A 52 -6.45 -12.01 -16.44
N ASP A 53 -7.37 -12.63 -15.69
CA ASP A 53 -8.03 -11.96 -14.56
C ASP A 53 -7.04 -11.65 -13.45
N LEU A 54 -6.12 -12.58 -13.16
CA LEU A 54 -5.05 -12.36 -12.18
C LEU A 54 -4.12 -11.21 -12.61
N VAL A 55 -3.76 -11.15 -13.89
CA VAL A 55 -2.93 -10.06 -14.42
C VAL A 55 -3.66 -8.72 -14.32
N ALA A 56 -4.95 -8.69 -14.65
CA ALA A 56 -5.77 -7.48 -14.53
C ALA A 56 -5.89 -7.02 -13.07
N ASP A 57 -6.15 -7.93 -12.13
CA ASP A 57 -6.24 -7.63 -10.71
C ASP A 57 -4.89 -7.12 -10.16
N LEU A 58 -3.78 -7.74 -10.55
CA LEU A 58 -2.44 -7.27 -10.17
C LEU A 58 -2.15 -5.86 -10.71
N GLY A 59 -2.53 -5.59 -11.96
CA GLY A 59 -2.42 -4.26 -12.57
C GLY A 59 -3.22 -3.22 -11.81
N ASN A 60 -4.47 -3.54 -11.46
CA ASN A 60 -5.34 -2.66 -10.68
C ASN A 60 -4.77 -2.37 -9.28
N LYS A 61 -4.27 -3.39 -8.58
CA LYS A 61 -3.60 -3.21 -7.28
C LYS A 61 -2.35 -2.34 -7.40
N SER A 62 -1.54 -2.55 -8.43
CA SER A 62 -0.33 -1.76 -8.69
C SER A 62 -0.65 -0.29 -8.94
N ALA A 63 -1.65 0.00 -9.78
CA ALA A 63 -2.09 1.37 -10.04
C ALA A 63 -2.61 2.07 -8.78
N ARG A 64 -3.41 1.36 -7.96
CA ARG A 64 -3.89 1.88 -6.67
C ARG A 64 -2.76 2.19 -5.71
N LEU A 65 -1.75 1.32 -5.62
CA LEU A 65 -0.57 1.51 -4.78
C LEU A 65 0.24 2.73 -5.24
N ALA A 66 0.53 2.83 -6.53
CA ALA A 66 1.26 3.97 -7.09
C ALA A 66 0.53 5.30 -6.82
N GLY A 67 -0.78 5.35 -7.05
CA GLY A 67 -1.58 6.53 -6.74
C GLY A 67 -1.63 6.86 -5.25
N GLY A 68 -1.62 5.84 -4.37
CA GLY A 68 -1.53 6.04 -2.92
C GLY A 68 -0.21 6.66 -2.48
N LEU A 69 0.91 6.17 -3.02
CA LEU A 69 2.25 6.70 -2.74
C LEU A 69 2.40 8.14 -3.24
N ALA A 70 1.92 8.45 -4.45
CA ALA A 70 1.97 9.82 -4.98
C ALA A 70 1.26 10.80 -4.04
N ARG A 71 0.02 10.48 -3.64
CA ARG A 71 -0.75 11.31 -2.68
C ARG A 71 -0.04 11.47 -1.34
N LEU A 72 0.58 10.41 -0.82
CA LEU A 72 1.34 10.47 0.42
C LEU A 72 2.49 11.46 0.30
N PHE A 73 3.30 11.38 -0.77
CA PHE A 73 4.41 12.31 -0.98
C PHE A 73 3.94 13.75 -1.16
N ASP A 74 2.86 13.98 -1.91
CA ASP A 74 2.30 15.32 -2.10
C ASP A 74 1.84 15.92 -0.77
N GLN A 75 1.15 15.15 0.06
CA GLN A 75 0.72 15.60 1.39
C GLN A 75 1.92 15.93 2.29
N ARG A 76 2.95 15.08 2.30
CA ARG A 76 4.17 15.32 3.09
C ARG A 76 4.92 16.56 2.62
N ARG A 77 5.02 16.75 1.30
CA ARG A 77 5.65 17.94 0.71
C ARG A 77 4.88 19.22 1.07
N LEU A 78 3.55 19.19 0.99
CA LEU A 78 2.70 20.31 1.37
C LEU A 78 2.80 20.63 2.87
N HIS A 79 2.88 19.60 3.72
CA HIS A 79 3.07 19.79 5.15
C HIS A 79 4.44 20.44 5.45
N LEU A 80 5.52 19.94 4.85
CA LEU A 80 6.85 20.53 5.01
C LEU A 80 6.92 21.96 4.51
N SER A 81 6.33 22.27 3.34
CA SER A 81 6.30 23.64 2.83
C SER A 81 5.41 24.57 3.67
N GLY A 82 4.36 24.02 4.29
CA GLY A 82 3.54 24.71 5.28
C GLY A 82 4.35 25.10 6.53
N LEU A 83 5.06 24.14 7.11
CA LEU A 83 5.91 24.37 8.29
C LEU A 83 7.07 25.34 7.98
N ALA A 84 7.70 25.20 6.82
CA ALA A 84 8.79 26.06 6.40
C ALA A 84 8.37 27.53 6.28
N ARG A 85 7.13 27.83 5.86
CA ARG A 85 6.60 29.20 5.81
C ARG A 85 6.46 29.85 7.19
N GLY A 86 6.38 29.07 8.25
CA GLY A 86 6.33 29.58 9.63
C GLY A 86 7.70 29.92 10.21
N LEU A 87 8.79 29.57 9.52
CA LEU A 87 10.14 29.89 9.95
C LEU A 87 10.52 31.30 9.45
N PRO A 88 11.00 32.19 10.33
CA PRO A 88 11.53 33.48 9.92
C PRO A 88 12.76 33.29 9.02
N ASP A 89 12.99 34.23 8.11
CA ASP A 89 14.23 34.23 7.32
C ASP A 89 15.44 34.40 8.26
N PRO A 90 16.47 33.54 8.16
CA PRO A 90 17.65 33.64 9.00
C PRO A 90 18.39 34.98 8.86
N GLY A 91 18.39 35.58 7.67
CA GLY A 91 18.96 36.89 7.41
C GLY A 91 18.23 37.97 8.18
N ASP A 92 16.89 37.95 8.20
CA ASP A 92 16.08 38.89 8.98
C ASP A 92 16.33 38.75 10.49
N LEU A 93 16.44 37.51 10.99
CA LEU A 93 16.74 37.25 12.40
C LEU A 93 18.12 37.78 12.81
N ILE A 94 19.14 37.53 11.97
CA ILE A 94 20.50 37.99 12.22
C ILE A 94 20.56 39.51 12.09
N GLY A 95 19.97 40.09 11.05
CA GLY A 95 19.93 41.54 10.84
C GLY A 95 19.31 42.27 12.03
N ALA A 96 18.16 41.80 12.51
CA ALA A 96 17.53 42.36 13.70
C ALA A 96 18.39 42.20 14.97
N ALA A 97 19.18 41.13 15.09
CA ALA A 97 20.11 40.95 16.20
C ALA A 97 21.31 41.89 16.11
N THR A 98 21.90 42.04 14.94
CA THR A 98 23.00 42.98 14.66
C THR A 98 22.57 44.41 14.98
N GLN A 99 21.39 44.85 14.50
CA GLN A 99 20.92 46.20 14.75
C GLN A 99 20.68 46.47 16.25
N ARG A 100 20.15 45.49 17.00
CA ARG A 100 20.05 45.60 18.47
C ARG A 100 21.41 45.68 19.17
N LEU A 101 22.44 45.03 18.62
CA LEU A 101 23.79 45.09 19.16
C LEU A 101 24.40 46.48 18.92
N ASP A 102 24.28 47.00 17.71
CA ASP A 102 24.79 48.32 17.33
C ASP A 102 24.13 49.44 18.16
N ASP A 103 22.79 49.40 18.32
CA ASP A 103 22.05 50.35 19.14
C ASP A 103 22.53 50.35 20.60
N ARG A 104 22.82 49.17 21.16
CA ARG A 104 23.30 49.04 22.54
C ARG A 104 24.74 49.48 22.68
N ALA A 105 25.58 49.18 21.69
CA ALA A 105 26.97 49.62 21.66
C ALA A 105 27.06 51.15 21.62
N GLU A 106 26.23 51.80 20.81
CA GLU A 106 26.22 53.26 20.72
C GLU A 106 25.71 53.91 22.01
N ARG A 107 24.64 53.39 22.61
CA ARG A 107 24.16 53.89 23.92
C ARG A 107 25.22 53.74 25.01
N LEU A 108 25.94 52.61 25.03
CA LEU A 108 27.02 52.39 25.99
C LEU A 108 28.15 53.40 25.78
N ARG A 109 28.53 53.66 24.52
CA ARG A 109 29.56 54.65 24.16
C ARG A 109 29.17 56.05 24.65
N LEU A 110 27.96 56.50 24.34
CA LEU A 110 27.45 57.80 24.76
C LEU A 110 27.38 57.92 26.29
N ALA A 111 26.94 56.87 27.00
CA ALA A 111 26.91 56.85 28.45
C ALA A 111 28.31 56.94 29.06
N ALA A 112 29.28 56.20 28.53
CA ALA A 112 30.66 56.26 28.97
C ALA A 112 31.25 57.67 28.76
N GLU A 113 31.04 58.28 27.59
CA GLU A 113 31.48 59.65 27.30
C GLU A 113 30.86 60.68 28.25
N SER A 114 29.59 60.51 28.61
CA SER A 114 28.92 61.38 29.59
C SER A 114 29.47 61.21 31.00
N HIS A 115 29.87 59.98 31.37
CA HIS A 115 30.39 59.68 32.71
C HIS A 115 31.82 60.20 32.91
N PHE A 116 32.67 60.17 31.89
CA PHE A 116 34.04 60.70 31.96
C PHE A 116 34.14 62.23 31.79
N ARG A 117 33.05 62.92 31.48
CA ARG A 117 32.97 64.39 31.40
C ARG A 117 32.38 65.06 32.64
N ALA A 118 31.97 64.28 33.64
CA ALA A 118 31.55 64.74 34.97
C ALA A 118 32.72 64.62 35.97
#